data_AF-A0A2S8G0R1-F1
#
_entry.id   AF-A0A2S8G0R1-F1
#
_cell.length_a   1.000
_cell.length_b   1.000
_cell.length_c   1.000
_cell.angle_alpha   90.00
_cell.angle_beta   90.00
_cell.angle_gamma   90.00
#
_symmetry.space_group_name_H-M   'P 1'
#
loop_
_entity.id
_entity.type
_entity.pdbx_description
1 polymer ?
#
loop_
_entity_poly.entity_id
_entity_poly.type
_entity_poly.pdbx_seq_one_letter_code
_entity_poly.pdbx_strand_id
1 'polypeptide(L)'
;MIHARVVLLIICLGSVWEASAAVAQEAATSQHKIGAHHQSLATCVSLLLDDKVHSEALLDSEDSTAWVQARRLPSYQTMNQRAIRLRSCSIYLYQPGPSLPDDSLWRERLSSHGVRLVEVTGDTTNAGLLTLADELCRLFPGKRETIAENLSRELERRGRSNGQVDLAQLRSR
;
A
#
# COMPACT_ATOMS: atom_id res chain seq x y z
N MET A 1 43.56 -32.79 -43.29
CA MET A 1 42.30 -32.02 -43.49
C MET A 1 41.55 -31.98 -42.18
N ILE A 2 41.88 -30.97 -41.39
CA ILE A 2 41.09 -30.49 -40.24
C ILE A 2 39.84 -29.80 -40.83
N HIS A 3 38.78 -29.57 -40.05
CA HIS A 3 37.52 -28.85 -40.35
C HIS A 3 36.26 -29.73 -40.34
N ALA A 4 35.77 -30.06 -39.14
CA ALA A 4 34.33 -30.26 -38.87
C ALA A 4 34.05 -30.34 -37.34
N ARG A 5 34.59 -29.41 -36.54
CA ARG A 5 34.35 -29.38 -35.07
C ARG A 5 34.04 -28.00 -34.49
N VAL A 6 33.48 -27.09 -35.30
CA VAL A 6 33.17 -25.71 -34.88
C VAL A 6 31.75 -25.29 -35.27
N VAL A 7 30.75 -26.16 -35.03
CA VAL A 7 29.33 -25.80 -35.23
C VAL A 7 28.46 -26.17 -34.02
N LEU A 8 29.05 -26.39 -32.84
CA LEU A 8 28.30 -26.78 -31.64
C LEU A 8 28.59 -25.90 -30.40
N LEU A 9 28.91 -24.62 -30.60
CA LEU A 9 29.24 -23.72 -29.49
C LEU A 9 28.68 -22.30 -29.63
N ILE A 10 27.68 -22.09 -30.50
CA ILE A 10 27.02 -20.78 -30.68
C ILE A 10 25.53 -20.80 -30.28
N ILE A 11 24.92 -21.99 -30.08
CA ILE A 11 23.48 -22.07 -29.76
C ILE A 11 23.21 -22.04 -28.24
N CYS A 12 24.22 -22.26 -27.39
CA CYS A 12 24.01 -22.31 -25.93
C CYS A 12 24.21 -20.98 -25.18
N LEU A 13 24.52 -19.88 -25.88
CA LEU A 13 24.75 -18.57 -25.24
C LEU A 13 23.62 -17.54 -25.51
N GLY A 14 22.62 -17.89 -26.33
CA GLY A 14 21.51 -16.99 -26.65
C GLY A 14 20.34 -16.99 -25.66
N SER A 15 20.17 -18.05 -24.87
CA SER A 15 18.96 -18.26 -24.06
C SER A 15 19.07 -17.87 -22.58
N VAL A 16 20.24 -17.44 -22.12
CA VAL A 16 20.44 -17.01 -20.71
C VAL A 16 20.34 -15.48 -20.56
N TRP A 17 20.47 -14.72 -21.65
CA TRP A 17 20.44 -13.26 -21.57
C TRP A 17 19.02 -12.69 -21.60
N GLU A 18 18.08 -13.32 -22.31
CA GLU A 18 16.71 -12.79 -22.44
C GLU A 18 15.90 -12.92 -21.14
N ALA A 19 16.16 -13.93 -20.30
CA ALA A 19 15.54 -14.04 -18.98
C ALA A 19 16.03 -12.93 -18.03
N SER A 20 17.29 -12.51 -18.15
CA SER A 20 17.86 -11.44 -17.32
C SER A 20 17.36 -10.06 -17.73
N ALA A 21 17.13 -9.84 -19.03
CA ALA A 21 16.54 -8.59 -19.52
C ALA A 21 15.05 -8.47 -19.17
N ALA A 22 14.26 -9.55 -19.22
CA ALA A 22 12.85 -9.51 -18.80
C ALA A 22 12.70 -9.22 -17.30
N VAL A 23 13.58 -9.80 -16.45
CA VAL A 23 13.60 -9.57 -15.00
C VAL A 23 14.22 -8.21 -14.64
N ALA A 24 15.17 -7.71 -15.43
CA ALA A 24 15.75 -6.37 -15.24
C ALA A 24 14.86 -5.23 -15.76
N GLN A 25 14.00 -5.49 -16.75
CA GLN A 25 13.03 -4.51 -17.23
C GLN A 25 11.86 -4.33 -16.24
N GLU A 26 11.53 -5.35 -15.45
CA GLU A 26 10.56 -5.25 -14.36
C GLU A 26 11.11 -4.45 -13.16
N ALA A 27 12.43 -4.44 -12.99
CA ALA A 27 13.14 -3.62 -12.02
C ALA A 27 13.29 -2.13 -12.43
N ALA A 28 12.94 -1.79 -13.67
CA ALA A 28 12.94 -0.42 -14.16
C ALA A 28 11.55 0.23 -14.02
N THR A 29 11.37 1.00 -12.94
CA THR A 29 10.52 2.21 -12.91
C THR A 29 8.99 2.08 -12.95
N SER A 30 8.38 1.07 -12.32
CA SER A 30 6.96 1.19 -11.92
C SER A 30 6.87 1.61 -10.45
N GLN A 31 6.93 2.91 -10.20
CA GLN A 31 6.51 3.45 -8.90
C GLN A 31 5.01 3.16 -8.74
N HIS A 32 4.66 2.08 -8.05
CA HIS A 32 3.27 1.75 -7.78
C HIS A 32 2.65 2.88 -6.96
N LYS A 33 1.63 3.53 -7.53
CA LYS A 33 0.79 4.49 -6.83
C LYS A 33 -0.39 3.76 -6.22
N ILE A 34 -0.52 3.85 -4.91
CA ILE A 34 -1.60 3.22 -4.16
C ILE A 34 -2.49 4.31 -3.57
N GLY A 35 -3.75 4.32 -3.97
CA GLY A 35 -4.76 5.14 -3.33
C GLY A 35 -5.26 4.49 -2.06
N ALA A 36 -5.67 5.30 -1.09
CA ALA A 36 -6.27 4.85 0.16
C ALA A 36 -7.52 5.69 0.49
N HIS A 37 -8.48 5.09 1.19
CA HIS A 37 -9.69 5.76 1.62
C HIS A 37 -9.42 6.96 2.56
N HIS A 38 -8.52 6.80 3.51
CA HIS A 38 -8.18 7.85 4.46
C HIS A 38 -6.69 7.89 4.79
N GLN A 39 -6.23 9.02 5.33
CA GLN A 39 -4.82 9.28 5.59
C GLN A 39 -4.15 8.23 6.48
N SER A 40 -4.82 7.76 7.53
CA SER A 40 -4.23 6.75 8.43
C SER A 40 -3.94 5.44 7.71
N LEU A 41 -4.82 5.02 6.79
CA LEU A 41 -4.58 3.83 5.96
C LEU A 41 -3.42 4.06 5.00
N ALA A 42 -3.36 5.23 4.35
CA ALA A 42 -2.23 5.60 3.50
C ALA A 42 -0.89 5.54 4.25
N THR A 43 -0.85 6.06 5.48
CA THR A 43 0.33 6.00 6.33
C THR A 43 0.73 4.57 6.69
N CYS A 44 -0.23 3.70 7.03
CA CYS A 44 0.07 2.29 7.29
C CYS A 44 0.59 1.57 6.04
N VAL A 45 0.05 1.87 4.86
CA VAL A 45 0.52 1.31 3.59
C VAL A 45 1.95 1.73 3.28
N SER A 46 2.25 3.03 3.38
CA SER A 46 3.61 3.54 3.17
C SER A 46 4.60 2.95 4.17
N LEU A 47 4.20 2.81 5.43
CA LEU A 47 5.02 2.20 6.47
C LEU A 47 5.38 0.75 6.14
N LEU A 48 4.45 -0.01 5.56
CA LEU A 48 4.67 -1.43 5.26
C LEU A 48 5.41 -1.66 3.92
N LEU A 49 5.18 -0.82 2.90
CA LEU A 49 5.63 -1.09 1.52
C LEU A 49 6.95 -0.43 1.07
N ASP A 50 7.70 0.18 1.99
CA ASP A 50 8.95 0.90 1.72
C ASP A 50 8.74 2.19 0.86
N ASP A 51 9.70 3.12 0.90
CA ASP A 51 9.60 4.50 0.40
C ASP A 51 9.36 4.62 -1.12
N LYS A 52 9.50 3.51 -1.85
CA LYS A 52 9.26 3.45 -3.31
C LYS A 52 7.78 3.41 -3.69
N VAL A 53 6.86 3.26 -2.74
CA VAL A 53 5.41 3.26 -3.01
C VAL A 53 4.82 4.59 -2.60
N HIS A 54 4.23 5.29 -3.56
CA HIS A 54 3.53 6.54 -3.25
C HIS A 54 2.09 6.22 -2.83
N SER A 55 1.72 6.60 -1.61
CA SER A 55 0.35 6.48 -1.13
C SER A 55 -0.36 7.83 -1.05
N GLU A 56 -1.52 7.92 -1.67
CA GLU A 56 -2.39 9.10 -1.65
C GLU A 56 -3.74 8.76 -1.01
N ALA A 57 -4.29 9.66 -0.19
CA ALA A 57 -5.57 9.47 0.48
C ALA A 57 -6.71 10.29 -0.16
N LEU A 58 -7.91 9.71 -0.19
CA LEU A 58 -9.13 10.44 -0.58
C LEU A 58 -9.56 11.43 0.53
N LEU A 59 -9.54 10.97 1.77
CA LEU A 59 -9.82 11.77 2.96
C LEU A 59 -8.51 12.07 3.69
N ASP A 60 -8.28 13.34 4.02
CA ASP A 60 -7.20 13.70 4.92
C ASP A 60 -7.61 13.49 6.40
N SER A 61 -6.68 13.78 7.30
CA SER A 61 -6.89 13.63 8.74
C SER A 61 -7.97 14.59 9.27
N GLU A 62 -8.11 15.77 8.69
CA GLU A 62 -9.09 16.77 9.10
C GLU A 62 -10.50 16.33 8.71
N ASP A 63 -10.68 15.80 7.50
CA ASP A 63 -11.96 15.26 7.05
C ASP A 63 -12.43 14.10 7.93
N SER A 64 -11.50 13.19 8.26
CA SER A 64 -11.79 12.04 9.13
C SER A 64 -12.22 12.50 10.53
N THR A 65 -11.57 13.53 11.05
CA THR A 65 -11.91 14.14 12.34
C THR A 65 -13.27 14.84 12.30
N ALA A 66 -13.54 15.63 11.25
CA ALA A 66 -14.80 16.32 11.04
C ALA A 66 -15.98 15.35 10.88
N TRP A 67 -15.75 14.21 10.24
CA TRP A 67 -16.74 13.14 10.14
C TRP A 67 -17.08 12.54 11.51
N VAL A 68 -16.08 12.16 12.29
CA VAL A 68 -16.30 11.57 13.62
C VAL A 68 -16.99 12.55 14.57
N GLN A 69 -16.60 13.83 14.54
CA GLN A 69 -17.12 14.83 15.47
C GLN A 69 -18.49 15.40 15.07
N ALA A 70 -18.70 15.66 13.78
CA ALA A 70 -19.82 16.45 13.31
C ALA A 70 -20.57 15.84 12.12
N ARG A 71 -20.19 14.62 11.69
CA ARG A 71 -20.72 13.96 10.47
C ARG A 71 -20.64 14.85 9.23
N ARG A 72 -19.60 15.69 9.18
CA ARG A 72 -19.37 16.61 8.06
C ARG A 72 -18.44 15.96 7.05
N LEU A 73 -18.88 16.02 5.80
CA LEU A 73 -18.09 15.63 4.65
C LEU A 73 -17.50 16.86 3.96
N PRO A 74 -16.34 16.72 3.30
CA PRO A 74 -15.85 17.74 2.41
C PRO A 74 -16.86 18.00 1.30
N SER A 75 -16.79 19.18 0.69
CA SER A 75 -17.65 19.49 -0.45
C SER A 75 -17.43 18.46 -1.57
N TYR A 76 -18.48 18.21 -2.36
CA TYR A 76 -18.37 17.33 -3.53
C TYR A 76 -17.24 17.77 -4.47
N GLN A 77 -17.04 19.08 -4.66
CA GLN A 77 -15.96 19.61 -5.51
C GLN A 77 -14.58 19.23 -4.97
N THR A 78 -14.37 19.36 -3.66
CA THR A 78 -13.14 18.94 -2.97
C THR A 78 -12.91 17.45 -3.16
N MET A 79 -13.92 16.62 -2.86
CA MET A 79 -13.82 15.17 -3.02
C MET A 79 -13.51 14.77 -4.47
N ASN A 80 -14.14 15.41 -5.44
CA ASN A 80 -13.91 15.14 -6.86
C ASN A 80 -12.48 15.48 -7.29
N GLN A 81 -11.93 16.60 -6.84
CA GLN A 81 -10.54 16.98 -7.14
C GLN A 81 -9.55 15.96 -6.58
N ARG A 82 -9.78 15.48 -5.36
CA ARG A 82 -8.93 14.44 -4.76
C ARG A 82 -9.06 13.11 -5.48
N ALA A 83 -10.28 12.70 -5.82
CA ALA A 83 -10.54 11.48 -6.60
C ALA A 83 -9.88 11.50 -7.99
N ILE A 84 -9.76 12.66 -8.64
CA ILE A 84 -9.04 12.79 -9.92
C ILE A 84 -7.57 12.40 -9.79
N ARG A 85 -6.88 12.76 -8.69
CA ARG A 85 -5.46 12.40 -8.46
C ARG A 85 -5.28 10.89 -8.33
N LEU A 86 -6.24 10.26 -7.65
CA LEU A 86 -6.28 8.81 -7.42
C LEU A 86 -6.53 7.98 -8.68
N ARG A 87 -6.96 8.58 -9.81
CA ARG A 87 -7.12 7.86 -11.09
C ARG A 87 -5.80 7.34 -11.64
N SER A 88 -4.67 7.90 -11.22
CA SER A 88 -3.33 7.43 -11.60
C SER A 88 -2.84 6.24 -10.76
N CYS A 89 -3.60 5.85 -9.73
CA CYS A 89 -3.26 4.71 -8.88
C CYS A 89 -3.59 3.38 -9.58
N SER A 90 -2.77 2.36 -9.37
CA SER A 90 -3.07 1.01 -9.84
C SER A 90 -4.05 0.28 -8.92
N ILE A 91 -4.03 0.64 -7.64
CA ILE A 91 -4.83 0.03 -6.57
C ILE A 91 -5.41 1.14 -5.70
N TYR A 92 -6.65 0.96 -5.26
CA TYR A 92 -7.30 1.76 -4.23
C TYR A 92 -7.73 0.86 -3.08
N LEU A 93 -7.14 1.08 -1.91
CA LEU A 93 -7.46 0.37 -0.67
C LEU A 93 -8.55 1.13 0.07
N TYR A 94 -9.65 0.47 0.38
CA TYR A 94 -10.75 1.07 1.13
C TYR A 94 -11.12 0.25 2.36
N GLN A 95 -11.54 0.95 3.40
CA GLN A 95 -11.97 0.37 4.66
C GLN A 95 -13.40 0.83 4.94
N PRO A 96 -14.38 -0.10 4.94
CA PRO A 96 -15.74 0.22 5.33
C PRO A 96 -15.83 0.32 6.86
N GLY A 97 -16.71 1.20 7.36
CA GLY A 97 -16.98 1.28 8.79
C GLY A 97 -17.76 2.53 9.17
N PRO A 98 -18.46 2.52 10.33
CA PRO A 98 -19.27 3.66 10.78
C PRO A 98 -18.44 4.88 11.19
N SER A 99 -17.15 4.69 11.44
CA SER A 99 -16.17 5.74 11.79
C SER A 99 -15.63 6.48 10.57
N LEU A 100 -15.93 6.02 9.36
CA LEU A 100 -15.52 6.62 8.11
C LEU A 100 -16.76 6.96 7.28
N PRO A 101 -16.71 8.00 6.44
CA PRO A 101 -17.80 8.25 5.51
C PRO A 101 -17.81 7.20 4.40
N ASP A 102 -18.97 6.98 3.78
CA ASP A 102 -19.03 6.12 2.60
C ASP A 102 -18.47 6.84 1.37
N ASP A 103 -17.52 6.21 0.70
CA ASP A 103 -16.92 6.69 -0.54
C ASP A 103 -17.37 5.88 -1.78
N SER A 104 -18.48 5.14 -1.69
CA SER A 104 -19.02 4.28 -2.77
C SER A 104 -19.06 4.95 -4.15
N LEU A 105 -19.57 6.18 -4.23
CA LEU A 105 -19.60 6.98 -5.46
C LEU A 105 -18.20 7.21 -6.05
N TRP A 106 -17.19 7.40 -5.20
CA TRP A 106 -15.80 7.59 -5.64
C TRP A 106 -15.16 6.26 -6.02
N ARG A 107 -15.45 5.17 -5.28
CA ARG A 107 -15.00 3.82 -5.63
C ARG A 107 -15.48 3.42 -7.02
N GLU A 108 -16.75 3.65 -7.34
CA GLU A 108 -17.32 3.39 -8.67
C GLU A 108 -16.61 4.20 -9.77
N ARG A 109 -16.33 5.48 -9.50
CA ARG A 109 -15.58 6.32 -10.45
C ARG A 109 -14.14 5.86 -10.62
N LEU A 110 -13.48 5.41 -9.57
CA LEU A 110 -12.11 4.92 -9.66
C LEU A 110 -12.06 3.60 -10.44
N SER A 111 -12.99 2.68 -10.19
CA SER A 111 -13.07 1.42 -10.94
C SER A 111 -13.35 1.65 -12.43
N SER A 112 -14.17 2.66 -12.78
CA SER A 112 -14.40 3.02 -14.19
C SER A 112 -13.14 3.51 -14.92
N HIS A 113 -12.09 3.90 -14.19
CA HIS A 113 -10.79 4.29 -14.73
C HIS A 113 -9.75 3.16 -14.66
N GLY A 114 -10.17 1.94 -14.32
CA GLY A 114 -9.27 0.78 -14.25
C GLY A 114 -8.50 0.66 -12.93
N VAL A 115 -8.82 1.47 -11.92
CA VAL A 115 -8.21 1.35 -10.59
C VAL A 115 -8.77 0.11 -9.90
N ARG A 116 -7.90 -0.81 -9.48
CA ARG A 116 -8.33 -2.02 -8.74
C ARG A 116 -8.76 -1.64 -7.32
N LEU A 117 -10.00 -1.92 -6.98
CA LEU A 117 -10.51 -1.73 -5.62
C LEU A 117 -10.16 -2.92 -4.75
N VAL A 118 -9.68 -2.66 -3.54
CA VAL A 118 -9.36 -3.69 -2.55
C VAL A 118 -9.93 -3.27 -1.21
N GLU A 119 -10.78 -4.12 -0.65
CA GLU A 119 -11.27 -3.94 0.70
C GLU A 119 -10.21 -4.40 1.71
N VAL A 120 -9.90 -3.55 2.68
CA VAL A 120 -9.10 -3.91 3.84
C VAL A 120 -10.04 -3.96 5.03
N THR A 121 -10.15 -5.13 5.62
CA THR A 121 -10.92 -5.32 6.85
C THR A 121 -10.04 -5.03 8.07
N GLY A 122 -10.66 -4.54 9.14
CA GLY A 122 -9.96 -4.13 10.35
C GLY A 122 -9.85 -2.61 10.47
N ASP A 123 -9.26 -2.17 11.57
CA ASP A 123 -9.00 -0.76 11.86
C ASP A 123 -7.48 -0.48 11.85
N THR A 124 -7.03 0.67 12.35
CA THR A 124 -5.59 0.96 12.41
C THR A 124 -4.91 0.39 13.67
N THR A 125 -5.55 -0.53 14.39
CA THR A 125 -4.95 -1.23 15.54
C THR A 125 -3.87 -2.23 15.10
N ASN A 126 -3.21 -2.88 16.05
CA ASN A 126 -2.25 -3.93 15.75
C ASN A 126 -2.89 -5.09 14.97
N ALA A 127 -4.14 -5.46 15.28
CA ALA A 127 -4.85 -6.51 14.57
C ALA A 127 -5.13 -6.10 13.12
N GLY A 128 -5.61 -4.88 12.89
CA GLY A 128 -5.84 -4.41 11.53
C GLY A 128 -4.55 -4.15 10.74
N LEU A 129 -3.43 -3.83 11.41
CA LEU A 129 -2.12 -3.76 10.76
C LEU A 129 -1.65 -5.14 10.26
N LEU A 130 -1.92 -6.22 11.01
CA LEU A 130 -1.66 -7.60 10.55
C LEU A 130 -2.51 -7.95 9.33
N THR A 131 -3.81 -7.62 9.37
CA THR A 131 -4.71 -7.87 8.22
C THR A 131 -4.27 -7.10 6.98
N LEU A 132 -3.92 -5.82 7.14
CA LEU A 132 -3.37 -5.02 6.05
C LEU A 132 -2.08 -5.63 5.49
N ALA A 133 -1.16 -6.07 6.35
CA ALA A 133 0.08 -6.69 5.91
C ALA A 133 -0.15 -7.97 5.09
N ASP A 134 -1.14 -8.80 5.46
CA ASP A 134 -1.50 -9.99 4.70
C ASP A 134 -2.07 -9.63 3.31
N GLU A 135 -2.99 -8.66 3.23
CA GLU A 135 -3.50 -8.18 1.94
C GLU A 135 -2.39 -7.60 1.06
N LEU A 136 -1.48 -6.81 1.65
CA LEU A 136 -0.33 -6.26 0.93
C LEU A 136 0.63 -7.37 0.46
N CYS A 137 0.82 -8.45 1.21
CA CYS A 137 1.61 -9.62 0.81
C CYS A 137 0.99 -10.39 -0.36
N ARG A 138 -0.34 -10.33 -0.53
CA ARG A 138 -1.05 -10.90 -1.68
C ARG A 138 -0.95 -10.00 -2.91
N LEU A 139 -1.01 -8.68 -2.71
CA LEU A 139 -0.89 -7.69 -3.78
C LEU A 139 0.54 -7.55 -4.29
N PHE A 140 1.54 -7.69 -3.40
CA PHE A 140 2.96 -7.48 -3.68
C PHE A 140 3.78 -8.68 -3.18
N PRO A 141 3.69 -9.86 -3.83
CA PRO A 141 4.38 -11.07 -3.37
C PRO A 141 5.90 -10.93 -3.31
N GLY A 142 6.50 -10.10 -4.17
CA GLY A 142 7.94 -9.79 -4.15
C GLY A 142 8.38 -8.90 -2.98
N LYS A 143 7.46 -8.35 -2.18
CA LYS A 143 7.75 -7.48 -1.02
C LYS A 143 7.46 -8.14 0.33
N ARG A 144 7.14 -9.44 0.36
CA ARG A 144 6.71 -10.14 1.59
C ARG A 144 7.70 -10.01 2.74
N GLU A 145 8.99 -10.15 2.47
CA GLU A 145 10.05 -10.02 3.48
C GLU A 145 10.11 -8.60 4.03
N THR A 146 10.14 -7.58 3.15
CA THR A 146 10.11 -6.17 3.53
C THR A 146 8.87 -5.81 4.36
N ILE A 147 7.70 -6.30 3.96
CA ILE A 147 6.43 -6.08 4.70
C ILE A 147 6.53 -6.71 6.09
N ALA A 148 7.03 -7.95 6.20
CA ALA A 148 7.15 -8.65 7.48
C ALA A 148 8.13 -7.97 8.45
N GLU A 149 9.27 -7.49 7.94
CA GLU A 149 10.25 -6.74 8.73
C GLU A 149 9.67 -5.41 9.23
N ASN A 150 9.03 -4.65 8.34
CA ASN A 150 8.43 -3.36 8.68
C ASN A 150 7.28 -3.52 9.67
N LEU A 151 6.44 -4.55 9.48
CA LEU A 151 5.37 -4.90 10.40
C LEU A 151 5.89 -5.21 11.80
N SER A 152 6.92 -6.08 11.90
CA SER A 152 7.52 -6.46 13.17
C SER A 152 8.08 -5.25 13.90
N ARG A 153 8.83 -4.40 13.19
CA ARG A 153 9.40 -3.16 13.73
C ARG A 153 8.33 -2.22 14.28
N GLU A 154 7.22 -2.06 13.55
CA GLU A 154 6.12 -1.18 13.96
C GLU A 154 5.35 -1.74 15.16
N LEU A 155 5.11 -3.05 15.21
CA LEU A 155 4.46 -3.70 16.36
C LEU A 155 5.32 -3.56 17.63
N GLU A 156 6.65 -3.76 17.53
CA GLU A 156 7.58 -3.54 18.64
C GLU A 156 7.62 -2.08 19.09
N ARG A 157 7.58 -1.13 18.15
CA ARG A 157 7.54 0.30 18.46
C ARG A 157 6.28 0.66 19.25
N ARG A 158 5.11 0.18 18.80
CA ARG A 158 3.83 0.39 19.50
C ARG A 158 3.82 -0.25 20.88
N GLY A 159 4.36 -1.47 21.01
CA GLY A 159 4.49 -2.15 22.30
C GLY A 159 5.31 -1.36 23.32
N ARG A 160 6.46 -0.80 22.90
CA ARG A 160 7.29 0.06 23.76
C ARG A 160 6.60 1.36 24.17
N SER A 161 5.92 2.02 23.23
CA SER A 161 5.16 3.24 23.52
C SER A 161 4.05 2.99 24.54
N ASN A 162 3.30 1.89 24.42
CA ASN A 162 2.24 1.57 25.37
C ASN A 162 2.79 1.24 26.76
N GLY A 163 3.87 0.44 26.85
CA GLY A 163 4.50 0.11 28.13
C GLY A 163 5.11 1.33 28.84
N GLN A 164 5.58 2.33 28.10
CA GLN A 164 6.12 3.57 28.67
C GLN A 164 5.03 4.51 29.20
N VAL A 165 3.86 4.54 28.57
CA VAL A 165 2.70 5.32 29.04
C VAL A 165 2.14 4.75 30.34
N ASP A 166 2.03 3.42 30.46
CA ASP A 166 1.56 2.76 31.69
C ASP A 166 2.50 3.02 32.88
N LEU A 167 3.83 2.97 32.65
CA LEU A 167 4.81 3.27 33.69
C LEU A 167 4.80 4.74 34.13
N ALA A 168 4.53 5.68 33.21
CA ALA A 168 4.43 7.09 33.53
C ALA A 168 3.17 7.39 34.37
N GLN A 169 2.03 6.78 34.04
CA GLN A 169 0.79 6.93 34.81
C GLN A 169 0.86 6.31 36.21
N LEU A 170 1.60 5.19 36.35
CA LEU A 170 1.84 4.56 37.66
C LEU A 170 2.79 5.38 38.56
N ARG A 171 3.67 6.20 38.00
CA ARG A 171 4.60 7.07 38.76
C ARG A 171 4.01 8.44 39.14
N SER A 172 2.88 8.82 38.55
CA SER A 172 2.16 10.06 38.86
C SER A 172 1.09 9.90 39.95
N ARG A 173 1.01 8.73 40.59
CA ARG A 173 0.18 8.44 41.76
C ARG A 173 1.06 8.27 42.98
#